data_AF-A0A8C5KND6-F1
#
_entry.id   AF-A0A8C5KND6-F1
#
_cell.length_a   1.000
_cell.length_b   1.000
_cell.length_c   1.000
_cell.angle_alpha   90.00
_cell.angle_beta   90.00
_cell.angle_gamma   90.00
#
_symmetry.space_group_name_H-M   'P 1'
#
loop_
_entity.id
_entity.type
_entity.pdbx_description
1 polymer ?
#
loop_
_entity_poly.entity_id
_entity_poly.type
_entity_poly.pdbx_seq_one_letter_code
_entity_poly.pdbx_strand_id
1 'polypeptide(L)'
;MWTADEIAQLCYEHYSIKLPKRGKPERNREWTLLAAVVKIQSPADQACDTLDKPVRVTKEVVSMGTGTKCIGQSKMRKSGKQDWCLNNCLWEL
;
A
#
# COMPACT_ATOMS: atom_id res chain seq x y z
N MET A 1 1.89 -8.77 19.25
CA MET A 1 1.17 -7.54 18.91
C MET A 1 2.12 -6.64 18.15
N TRP A 2 1.74 -6.14 16.98
CA TRP A 2 2.56 -5.21 16.18
C TRP A 2 2.22 -3.76 16.54
N THR A 3 3.18 -2.85 16.37
CA THR A 3 2.96 -1.41 16.65
C THR A 3 2.62 -0.66 15.36
N ALA A 4 1.99 0.50 15.51
CA ALA A 4 1.73 1.38 14.37
C ALA A 4 3.04 1.80 13.66
N ASP A 5 4.10 2.07 14.43
CA ASP A 5 5.41 2.46 13.90
C ASP A 5 6.07 1.33 13.10
N GLU A 6 5.94 0.08 13.57
CA GLU A 6 6.46 -1.09 12.85
C GLU A 6 5.77 -1.24 11.48
N ILE A 7 4.45 -1.06 11.43
CA ILE A 7 3.68 -1.12 10.18
C ILE A 7 4.01 0.07 9.27
N ALA A 8 4.13 1.27 9.83
CA ALA A 8 4.49 2.47 9.07
C ALA A 8 5.87 2.32 8.42
N GLN A 9 6.85 1.82 9.17
CA GLN A 9 8.20 1.58 8.67
C GLN A 9 8.21 0.58 7.51
N LEU A 10 7.47 -0.53 7.63
CA LEU A 10 7.30 -1.51 6.54
C LEU A 10 6.76 -0.86 5.27
N CYS A 11 5.76 0.02 5.41
CA CYS A 11 5.17 0.76 4.29
C CYS A 11 6.17 1.74 3.67
N TYR A 12 6.93 2.50 4.47
CA TYR A 12 7.94 3.42 3.96
C TYR A 12 9.08 2.70 3.23
N GLU A 13 9.53 1.57 3.73
CA GLU A 13 10.55 0.75 3.09
C GLU A 13 10.06 0.19 1.75
N HIS A 14 8.85 -0.35 1.71
CA HIS A 14 8.24 -0.83 0.48
C HIS A 14 8.09 0.30 -0.54
N TYR A 15 7.59 1.47 -0.11
CA TYR A 15 7.49 2.66 -0.95
C TYR A 15 8.86 3.05 -1.53
N SER A 16 9.91 3.02 -0.72
CA SER A 16 11.24 3.49 -1.10
C SER A 16 11.98 2.52 -2.03
N ILE A 17 11.90 1.22 -1.75
CA ILE A 17 12.75 0.19 -2.35
C ILE A 17 12.04 -0.54 -3.50
N LYS A 18 10.75 -0.84 -3.37
CA LYS A 18 10.02 -1.71 -4.31
C LYS A 18 9.34 -0.94 -5.44
N LEU A 19 8.92 0.30 -5.20
CA LEU A 19 8.22 1.09 -6.21
C LEU A 19 9.19 1.83 -7.16
N PRO A 20 8.83 1.97 -8.45
CA PRO A 20 9.60 2.73 -9.42
C PRO A 20 9.74 4.20 -8.99
N LYS A 21 10.81 4.85 -9.45
CA LYS A 21 11.07 6.27 -9.11
C LYS A 21 10.09 7.23 -9.79
N ARG A 22 9.51 6.84 -10.92
CA ARG A 22 8.60 7.67 -11.71
C ARG A 22 7.26 7.81 -10.98
N GLY A 23 6.74 9.02 -10.88
CA GLY A 23 5.47 9.32 -10.22
C GLY A 23 5.57 9.56 -8.71
N LYS A 24 6.77 9.44 -8.12
CA LYS A 24 7.03 9.90 -6.75
C LYS A 24 7.16 11.43 -6.74
N PRO A 25 6.69 12.12 -5.69
CA PRO A 25 6.79 13.56 -5.58
C PRO A 25 8.25 14.02 -5.54
N GLU A 26 8.53 15.18 -6.13
CA GLU A 26 9.84 15.81 -6.03
C GLU A 26 10.15 16.24 -4.58
N ARG A 27 11.31 15.79 -4.08
CA ARG A 27 11.78 16.11 -2.73
C ARG A 27 11.84 17.63 -2.52
N ASN A 28 11.26 18.10 -1.41
CA ASN A 28 11.19 19.52 -1.01
C ASN A 28 10.33 20.43 -1.92
N ARG A 29 9.60 19.87 -2.88
CA ARG A 29 8.73 20.65 -3.80
C ARG A 29 7.31 20.16 -3.80
N GLU A 30 7.12 18.85 -3.73
CA GLU A 30 5.83 18.22 -3.83
C GLU A 30 5.59 17.31 -2.63
N TRP A 31 4.34 17.13 -2.27
CA TRP A 31 3.90 16.19 -1.25
C TRP A 31 2.69 15.41 -1.75
N THR A 32 2.51 14.22 -1.20
CA THR A 32 1.35 13.37 -1.47
C THR A 32 1.03 12.56 -0.22
N LEU A 33 -0.20 12.04 -0.14
CA LEU A 33 -0.56 11.05 0.87
C LEU A 33 -0.14 9.67 0.40
N LEU A 34 0.28 8.83 1.34
CA LEU A 34 0.63 7.43 1.14
C LEU A 34 -0.37 6.58 1.90
N ALA A 35 -0.95 5.59 1.24
CA ALA A 35 -1.74 4.56 1.90
C ALA A 35 -1.26 3.18 1.46
N ALA A 36 -1.37 2.22 2.37
CA ALA A 36 -0.96 0.86 2.12
C ALA A 36 -1.81 -0.11 2.96
N VAL A 37 -2.07 -1.28 2.38
CA VAL A 37 -2.73 -2.40 3.05
C VAL A 37 -1.68 -3.45 3.37
N VAL A 38 -1.59 -3.85 4.64
CA VAL A 38 -0.63 -4.84 5.11
C VAL A 38 -1.38 -6.10 5.52
N LYS A 39 -1.02 -7.21 4.87
CA LYS A 39 -1.46 -8.55 5.22
C LYS A 39 -0.55 -9.09 6.31
N ILE A 40 -1.15 -9.53 7.41
CA ILE A 40 -0.45 -10.14 8.53
C ILE A 40 -0.94 -11.57 8.66
N GLN A 41 -0.04 -12.55 8.58
CA GLN A 41 -0.38 -13.96 8.73
C GLN A 41 0.35 -14.53 9.95
N SER A 42 -0.42 -15.14 10.84
CA SER A 42 0.13 -15.88 11.97
C SER A 42 0.05 -17.38 11.67
N PRO A 43 1.06 -18.18 12.04
CA PRO A 43 1.04 -19.64 11.84
C PRO A 43 -0.08 -20.39 12.59
N ALA A 44 -0.83 -19.74 13.47
CA ALA A 44 -1.93 -20.37 14.20
C ALA A 44 -3.12 -20.79 13.30
N ASP A 45 -3.17 -20.29 12.05
CA ASP A 45 -4.16 -20.69 11.04
C ASP A 45 -3.75 -21.95 10.24
N GLN A 46 -2.56 -22.52 10.52
CA GLN A 46 -2.12 -23.79 9.94
C GLN A 46 -2.01 -24.81 11.07
N ALA A 47 -3.07 -25.57 11.27
CA ALA A 47 -3.08 -26.68 12.21
C ALA A 47 -2.03 -27.73 11.81
N CYS A 48 -1.39 -28.25 12.87
CA CYS A 48 -0.57 -29.45 13.01
C CYS A 48 0.94 -29.39 12.62
N ASP A 49 1.71 -29.88 13.60
CA ASP A 49 3.02 -30.52 13.50
C ASP A 49 4.26 -29.65 13.29
N THR A 50 4.74 -29.04 14.38
CA THR A 50 6.00 -29.43 15.07
C THR A 50 6.33 -28.41 16.16
N LEU A 51 6.40 -28.90 17.41
CA LEU A 51 6.92 -28.19 18.56
C LEU A 51 8.42 -27.92 18.29
N ASP A 52 8.87 -26.66 18.42
CA ASP A 52 10.28 -26.17 18.47
C ASP A 52 10.70 -25.11 17.45
N LYS A 53 9.85 -24.73 16.48
CA LYS A 53 10.17 -23.60 15.58
C LYS A 53 9.54 -22.29 16.09
N PRO A 54 10.29 -21.19 16.22
CA PRO A 54 9.70 -19.90 16.55
C PRO A 54 8.64 -19.55 15.51
N VAL A 55 7.42 -19.34 15.99
CA VAL A 55 6.24 -18.97 15.21
C VAL A 55 6.54 -17.66 14.48
N ARG A 56 6.90 -17.74 13.20
CA ARG A 56 7.22 -16.56 12.38
C ARG A 56 5.93 -15.95 11.85
N VAL A 57 5.51 -14.84 12.42
CA VAL A 57 4.46 -13.98 11.85
C VAL A 57 5.02 -13.30 10.60
N THR A 58 4.33 -13.43 9.47
CA THR A 58 4.70 -12.73 8.23
C THR A 58 3.89 -11.45 8.09
N LYS A 59 4.54 -10.39 7.58
CA LYS A 59 3.93 -9.10 7.28
C LYS A 59 4.28 -8.72 5.85
N GLU A 60 3.27 -8.43 5.03
CA GLU A 60 3.45 -8.14 3.62
C GLU A 60 2.57 -6.96 3.21
N VAL A 61 3.16 -5.95 2.57
CA VAL A 61 2.40 -4.88 1.92
C VAL A 61 1.82 -5.44 0.63
N VAL A 62 0.49 -5.61 0.58
CA VAL A 62 -0.21 -6.23 -0.56
C VAL A 62 -0.77 -5.21 -1.54
N SER A 63 -0.97 -3.98 -1.10
CA SER A 63 -1.40 -2.86 -1.95
C SER A 63 -0.84 -1.57 -1.39
N MET A 64 -0.45 -0.66 -2.28
CA MET A 64 0.07 0.66 -1.94
C MET A 64 -0.29 1.65 -3.02
N GLY A 65 -0.58 2.88 -2.63
CA GLY A 65 -0.63 3.97 -3.58
C GLY A 65 -0.44 5.34 -2.95
N THR A 66 -0.29 6.31 -3.82
CA THR A 66 -0.14 7.71 -3.45
C THR A 66 -1.12 8.57 -4.22
N GLY A 67 -1.74 9.55 -3.55
CA GLY A 67 -2.66 10.46 -4.21
C GLY A 67 -3.35 11.40 -3.23
N THR A 68 -3.66 12.61 -3.71
CA THR A 68 -4.32 13.67 -2.92
C THR A 68 -5.39 14.40 -3.70
N LYS A 69 -5.60 14.03 -4.97
CA LYS A 69 -6.47 14.73 -5.90
C LYS A 69 -7.21 13.73 -6.77
N CYS A 70 -8.49 13.99 -6.97
CA CYS A 70 -9.31 13.28 -7.94
C CYS A 70 -9.17 13.91 -9.33
N ILE A 71 -9.55 13.15 -10.36
CA ILE A 71 -9.67 13.70 -11.70
C ILE A 71 -10.89 14.61 -11.79
N GLY A 72 -10.79 15.74 -12.50
CA GLY A 72 -11.93 16.61 -12.74
C GLY A 72 -12.99 15.95 -13.62
N GLN A 73 -14.28 16.25 -13.40
CA GLN A 73 -15.40 15.67 -14.15
C GLN A 73 -15.26 15.81 -15.67
N SER A 74 -14.75 16.93 -16.15
CA SER A 74 -14.51 17.16 -17.59
C SER A 74 -13.52 16.18 -18.22
N LYS A 75 -12.68 15.54 -17.40
CA LYS A 75 -11.69 14.53 -17.83
C LYS A 75 -12.13 13.10 -17.49
N MET A 76 -13.29 12.91 -16.86
CA MET A 76 -13.84 11.57 -16.63
C MET A 76 -14.30 10.94 -17.95
N ARG A 77 -13.97 9.66 -18.15
CA ARG A 77 -14.45 8.91 -19.31
C ARG A 77 -15.83 8.30 -19.01
N LYS A 78 -16.68 8.23 -20.04
CA LYS A 78 -18.04 7.66 -19.96
C LYS A 78 -18.05 6.15 -19.75
N SER A 79 -16.98 5.47 -20.15
CA SER A 79 -16.82 4.03 -20.01
C SER A 79 -15.40 3.70 -19.59
N GLY A 80 -15.26 2.71 -18.73
CA GLY A 80 -13.97 2.10 -18.46
C GLY A 80 -13.61 1.04 -19.50
N LYS A 81 -12.92 1.39 -20.57
CA LYS A 81 -12.28 0.42 -21.48
C LYS A 81 -10.93 0.98 -21.87
N GLN A 82 -9.93 0.09 -22.04
CA GLN A 82 -8.53 0.23 -22.52
C GLN A 82 -7.70 1.47 -22.08
N ASP A 83 -8.29 2.66 -21.96
CA ASP A 83 -7.76 3.88 -21.35
C ASP A 83 -8.61 4.30 -20.13
N TRP A 84 -8.60 3.51 -19.06
CA TRP A 84 -9.33 3.87 -17.85
C TRP A 84 -8.70 5.10 -17.17
N CYS A 85 -9.54 6.06 -16.79
CA CYS A 85 -9.15 7.11 -15.84
C CYS A 85 -9.61 6.70 -14.44
N LEU A 86 -8.69 6.69 -13.48
CA LEU A 86 -9.04 6.51 -12.07
C LEU A 86 -9.73 7.79 -11.58
N ASN A 87 -11.01 7.66 -11.21
CA ASN A 87 -11.82 8.81 -10.84
C ASN A 87 -11.54 9.27 -9.40
N ASN A 88 -11.21 8.33 -8.52
CA ASN A 88 -10.85 8.59 -7.14
C ASN A 88 -9.45 8.04 -6.86
N CYS A 89 -8.55 8.94 -6.48
CA CYS A 89 -7.20 8.62 -6.02
C CYS A 89 -6.97 9.08 -4.57
N LEU A 90 -8.04 9.48 -3.87
CA LEU A 90 -8.03 9.63 -2.43
C LEU A 90 -8.16 8.22 -1.84
N TRP A 91 -7.19 7.84 -1.03
CA TRP A 91 -7.34 6.70 -0.16
C TRP A 91 -8.24 7.15 0.99
N GLU A 92 -9.44 6.56 1.09
CA GLU A 92 -10.34 6.82 2.21
C GLU A 92 -9.63 6.37 3.51
N LEU A 93 -9.52 7.30 4.46
CA LEU A 93 -9.24 7.01 5.87
C LEU A 93 -10.55 6.66 6.57
#